data_AF-A0A1J5D3U2-F1
#
_entry.id   AF-A0A1J5D3U2-F1
#
_cell.length_a   1.000
_cell.length_b   1.000
_cell.length_c   1.000
_cell.angle_alpha   90.00
_cell.angle_beta   90.00
_cell.angle_gamma   90.00
#
_symmetry.space_group_name_H-M   'P 1'
#
loop_
_entity.id
_entity.type
_entity.pdbx_description
1 polymer ?
#
loop_
_entity_poly.entity_id
_entity_poly.type
_entity_poly.pdbx_seq_one_letter_code
_entity_poly.pdbx_strand_id
1 'polypeptide(L)'
;MTLRFGENARLELRELLLKKGQEIATKLTDLLSGKKLDLTNIDRIADVTPGMRAEDRLRAYLSFLNDKRKLLDDDNDAYGRCSECNVDLGLTSLREMPWADRCQDCHG
;
A
#
# COMPACT_ATOMS: atom_id res chain seq x y z
N MET A 1 -6.84 25.92 -2.59
CA MET A 1 -6.59 24.51 -2.94
C MET A 1 -7.67 23.68 -2.30
N THR A 2 -8.43 22.93 -3.09
CA THR A 2 -9.44 22.01 -2.57
C THR A 2 -8.74 20.71 -2.25
N LEU A 3 -8.81 20.26 -0.99
CA LEU A 3 -8.28 18.96 -0.59
C LEU A 3 -9.02 17.87 -1.37
N ARG A 4 -8.29 16.91 -1.95
CA ARG A 4 -8.91 15.82 -2.73
C ARG A 4 -9.83 14.95 -1.86
N PHE A 5 -9.36 14.68 -0.65
CA PHE A 5 -10.11 13.94 0.36
C PHE A 5 -10.41 14.86 1.54
N GLY A 6 -11.65 14.82 2.03
CA GLY A 6 -12.01 15.51 3.27
C GLY A 6 -11.19 14.99 4.45
N GLU A 7 -11.02 15.81 5.49
CA GLU A 7 -10.20 15.50 6.66
C GLU A 7 -10.52 14.14 7.28
N ASN A 8 -11.80 13.83 7.48
CA ASN A 8 -12.24 12.54 8.02
C ASN A 8 -11.83 11.35 7.15
N ALA A 9 -11.93 11.49 5.82
CA ALA A 9 -11.50 10.44 4.89
C ALA A 9 -9.98 10.25 4.94
N ARG A 10 -9.21 11.33 5.07
CA ARG A 10 -7.75 11.24 5.22
C ARG A 10 -7.33 10.56 6.52
N LEU A 11 -8.02 10.85 7.63
CA LEU A 11 -7.79 10.19 8.91
C LEU A 11 -8.08 8.68 8.81
N GLU A 12 -9.23 8.31 8.25
CA GLU A 12 -9.63 6.92 8.01
C GLU A 12 -8.59 6.18 7.15
N LEU A 13 -8.22 6.74 6.00
CA LEU A 13 -7.24 6.14 5.09
C LEU A 13 -5.85 6.01 5.73
N ARG A 14 -5.43 6.99 6.53
CA ARG A 14 -4.16 6.94 7.28
C ARG A 14 -4.17 5.80 8.29
N GLU A 15 -5.25 5.63 9.04
CA GLU A 15 -5.40 4.54 10.00
C GLU A 15 -5.30 3.17 9.31
N LEU A 16 -5.98 3.01 8.18
CA LEU A 16 -5.94 1.76 7.41
C LEU A 16 -4.54 1.46 6.85
N LEU A 17 -3.81 2.47 6.36
CA LEU A 17 -2.40 2.32 5.94
C LEU A 17 -1.49 1.90 7.10
N LEU A 18 -1.64 2.53 8.27
CA LEU A 18 -0.86 2.19 9.47
C LEU A 18 -1.16 0.77 9.94
N LYS A 19 -2.43 0.38 9.96
CA LYS A 19 -2.86 -0.98 10.31
C LYS A 19 -2.23 -2.01 9.38
N LYS A 20 -2.21 -1.75 8.06
CA LYS A 20 -1.53 -2.62 7.11
C LYS A 20 -0.03 -2.65 7.36
N GLY A 21 0.60 -1.50 7.59
CA GLY A 21 2.02 -1.42 7.93
C GLY A 21 2.39 -2.27 9.15
N GLN A 22 1.57 -2.24 10.20
CA GLN A 22 1.75 -3.07 11.39
C GLN A 22 1.65 -4.57 11.07
N GLU A 23 0.69 -4.99 10.25
CA GLU A 23 0.56 -6.38 9.79
C GLU A 23 1.85 -6.86 9.10
N ILE A 24 2.39 -6.05 8.18
CA ILE A 24 3.59 -6.40 7.43
C ILE A 24 4.85 -6.37 8.30
N ALA A 25 4.97 -5.42 9.22
CA ALA A 25 6.07 -5.37 10.18
C ALA A 25 6.06 -6.59 11.12
N THR A 26 4.88 -7.06 11.52
CA THR A 26 4.71 -8.29 12.32
C THR A 26 5.20 -9.49 11.53
N LYS A 27 4.78 -9.64 10.26
CA LYS A 27 5.27 -10.69 9.37
C LYS A 27 6.80 -10.64 9.17
N LEU A 28 7.38 -9.45 9.03
CA LEU A 28 8.82 -9.29 8.93
C LEU A 28 9.53 -9.77 10.20
N THR A 29 8.98 -9.43 11.37
CA THR A 29 9.52 -9.86 12.67
C THR A 29 9.45 -11.38 12.83
N ASP A 30 8.31 -11.98 12.47
CA ASP A 30 8.14 -13.43 12.49
C ASP A 30 9.13 -14.14 11.55
N LEU A 31 9.33 -13.62 10.34
CA LEU A 31 10.30 -14.16 9.38
C LEU A 31 11.72 -14.12 9.94
N LEU A 32 12.13 -12.97 10.48
CA LEU A 32 13.46 -12.76 11.06
C LEU A 32 13.70 -13.65 12.30
N SER A 33 12.63 -14.02 13.01
CA SER A 33 12.69 -14.98 14.12
C SER A 33 12.78 -16.44 13.68
N GLY A 34 12.78 -16.72 12.38
CA GLY A 34 12.86 -18.06 11.81
C GLY A 34 11.51 -18.80 11.71
N LYS A 35 10.38 -18.11 11.93
CA LYS A 35 9.06 -18.71 11.69
C LYS A 35 8.83 -18.87 10.19
N LYS A 36 8.28 -20.03 9.80
CA LYS A 36 7.78 -20.23 8.44
C LYS A 36 6.50 -19.42 8.25
N LEU A 37 6.49 -18.56 7.25
CA LEU A 37 5.32 -17.75 6.89
C LEU A 37 4.84 -18.12 5.49
N ASP A 38 3.53 -18.13 5.33
CA ASP A 38 2.92 -18.07 4.01
C ASP A 38 2.86 -16.61 3.54
N LEU A 39 3.64 -16.30 2.51
CA LEU A 39 3.74 -14.96 1.93
C LEU A 39 3.05 -14.87 0.56
N THR A 40 2.32 -15.90 0.12
CA THR A 40 1.68 -15.99 -1.20
C THR A 40 0.75 -14.80 -1.48
N ASN A 41 0.19 -14.19 -0.43
CA ASN A 41 -0.71 -13.03 -0.55
C ASN A 41 0.01 -11.66 -0.60
N ILE A 42 1.34 -11.61 -0.53
CA ILE A 42 2.13 -10.35 -0.56
C ILE A 42 2.54 -9.98 -1.99
N ASP A 43 2.45 -10.93 -2.92
CA ASP A 43 2.97 -10.83 -4.28
C ASP A 43 2.15 -9.90 -5.22
N ARG A 44 1.20 -9.12 -4.70
CA ARG A 44 0.41 -8.15 -5.49
C ARG A 44 0.97 -6.73 -5.50
N ILE A 45 2.17 -6.53 -4.95
CA ILE A 45 2.87 -5.25 -5.03
C ILE A 45 3.60 -5.21 -6.38
N ALA A 46 3.41 -4.13 -7.12
CA ALA A 46 3.96 -3.96 -8.48
C ALA A 46 5.49 -4.14 -8.56
N ASP A 47 6.22 -3.94 -7.45
CA ASP A 47 7.69 -3.94 -7.40
C ASP A 47 8.31 -5.25 -6.89
N VAL A 48 7.52 -6.31 -6.67
CA VAL A 48 8.06 -7.61 -6.24
C VAL A 48 8.51 -8.42 -7.46
N THR A 49 9.82 -8.67 -7.55
CA THR A 49 10.40 -9.48 -8.64
C THR A 49 10.44 -10.98 -8.30
N PRO A 50 10.28 -11.87 -9.31
CA PRO A 50 10.50 -13.30 -9.12
C PRO A 50 11.92 -13.57 -8.59
N GLY A 51 12.03 -14.38 -7.52
CA GLY A 51 13.31 -14.72 -6.90
C GLY A 51 13.79 -13.78 -5.78
N MET A 52 13.10 -12.66 -5.55
CA MET A 52 13.38 -11.77 -4.42
C MET A 52 13.17 -12.51 -3.08
N ARG A 53 14.06 -12.30 -2.11
CA ARG A 53 13.97 -12.94 -0.79
C ARG A 53 12.72 -12.45 -0.06
N ALA A 54 12.09 -13.34 0.70
CA ALA A 54 10.91 -13.04 1.52
C ALA A 54 11.08 -11.79 2.39
N GLU A 55 12.26 -11.61 2.98
CA GLU A 55 12.58 -10.45 3.81
C GLU A 55 12.57 -9.16 3.00
N ASP A 56 13.27 -9.15 1.86
CA ASP A 56 13.35 -7.99 0.99
C ASP A 56 11.96 -7.59 0.48
N ARG A 57 11.09 -8.56 0.15
CA ARG A 57 9.70 -8.30 -0.26
C ARG A 57 8.90 -7.58 0.82
N LEU A 58 9.01 -8.04 2.07
CA LEU A 58 8.32 -7.42 3.21
C LEU A 58 8.85 -6.00 3.48
N ARG A 59 10.16 -5.79 3.36
CA ARG A 59 10.78 -4.46 3.48
C ARG A 59 10.33 -3.52 2.36
N ALA A 60 10.31 -4.00 1.13
CA ALA A 60 9.81 -3.23 -0.02
C ALA A 60 8.34 -2.85 0.19
N TYR A 61 7.51 -3.77 0.70
CA TYR A 61 6.11 -3.46 0.98
C TYR A 61 5.94 -2.37 2.04
N LEU A 62 6.73 -2.43 3.13
CA LEU A 62 6.73 -1.38 4.14
C LEU A 62 7.15 -0.02 3.57
N SER A 63 8.14 0.01 2.67
CA SER A 63 8.53 1.24 1.98
C SER A 63 7.37 1.79 1.15
N PHE A 64 6.75 0.93 0.35
CA PHE A 64 5.60 1.29 -0.48
C PHE A 64 4.44 1.87 0.34
N LEU A 65 4.06 1.23 1.46
CA LEU A 65 3.01 1.72 2.35
C LEU A 65 3.36 3.09 2.95
N ASN A 66 4.63 3.30 3.31
CA ASN A 66 5.10 4.59 3.81
C ASN A 66 5.04 5.68 2.75
N ASP A 67 5.37 5.37 1.50
CA ASP A 67 5.29 6.34 0.41
C ASP A 67 3.84 6.72 0.11
N LYS A 68 2.91 5.77 0.12
CA LYS A 68 1.46 6.06 0.05
C LYS A 68 0.99 6.94 1.19
N ARG A 69 1.44 6.69 2.42
CA ARG A 69 1.11 7.53 3.57
C ARG A 69 1.63 8.96 3.40
N LYS A 70 2.87 9.15 2.93
CA LYS A 70 3.43 10.49 2.65
C LYS A 70 2.59 11.24 1.63
N LEU A 71 2.23 10.61 0.51
CA LEU A 71 1.38 11.23 -0.50
C LEU A 71 0.03 11.66 0.08
N LEU A 72 -0.59 10.82 0.93
CA LEU A 72 -1.84 11.18 1.62
C LEU A 72 -1.66 12.33 2.62
N ASP A 73 -0.55 12.35 3.38
CA ASP A 73 -0.24 13.37 4.38
C ASP A 73 0.06 14.73 3.74
N ASP A 74 0.71 14.73 2.58
CA ASP A 74 1.05 15.92 1.80
C ASP A 74 -0.12 16.44 0.94
N ASP A 75 -1.28 15.77 0.97
CA ASP A 75 -2.43 16.03 0.08
C ASP A 75 -2.03 16.03 -1.41
N ASN A 76 -1.12 15.11 -1.77
CA ASN A 76 -0.61 14.98 -3.12
C ASN A 76 -1.65 14.30 -4.02
N ASP A 77 -1.96 14.90 -5.18
CA ASP A 77 -2.97 14.39 -6.12
C ASP A 77 -2.60 13.03 -6.74
N ALA A 78 -1.35 12.59 -6.62
CA ALA A 78 -0.93 11.24 -7.00
C ALA A 78 -1.52 10.16 -6.07
N TYR A 79 -1.88 10.50 -4.83
CA TYR A 79 -2.55 9.55 -3.95
C TYR A 79 -3.96 9.25 -4.46
N GLY A 80 -4.27 7.97 -4.64
CA GLY A 80 -5.56 7.52 -5.17
C GLY A 80 -5.67 7.59 -6.69
N ARG A 81 -4.56 7.77 -7.42
CA ARG A 81 -4.50 7.60 -8.87
C ARG A 81 -3.72 6.35 -9.25
N CYS A 82 -4.11 5.73 -10.35
CA CYS A 82 -3.33 4.65 -10.97
C CYS A 82 -1.96 5.18 -11.41
N SER A 83 -0.88 4.50 -11.02
CA SER A 83 0.49 4.87 -11.39
C SER A 83 0.79 4.71 -12.88
N GLU A 84 -0.01 3.92 -13.61
CA GLU A 84 0.18 3.68 -15.05
C GLU A 84 -0.68 4.61 -15.93
N CYS A 85 -1.99 4.68 -15.68
CA CYS A 85 -2.93 5.40 -16.54
C CYS A 85 -3.53 6.66 -15.90
N ASN A 86 -3.13 6.98 -14.66
CA ASN A 86 -3.55 8.17 -13.91
C ASN A 86 -5.07 8.28 -13.60
N VAL A 87 -5.84 7.22 -13.87
CA VAL A 87 -7.27 7.17 -13.54
C VAL A 87 -7.48 7.26 -12.03
N ASP A 88 -8.56 7.93 -11.62
CA ASP A 88 -8.97 7.98 -10.22
C ASP A 88 -9.44 6.60 -9.76
N LEU A 89 -8.83 6.09 -8.69
CA LEU A 89 -9.20 4.81 -8.07
C LEU A 89 -10.50 4.95 -7.26
N GLY A 90 -10.84 6.16 -6.82
CA GLY A 90 -12.04 6.45 -6.04
C GLY A 90 -11.91 6.08 -4.56
N LEU A 91 -12.63 6.83 -3.72
CA LEU A 91 -12.59 6.66 -2.26
C LEU A 91 -13.06 5.27 -1.81
N THR A 92 -14.07 4.70 -2.47
CA THR A 92 -14.61 3.36 -2.13
C THR A 92 -13.53 2.29 -2.24
N SER A 93 -12.81 2.25 -3.36
CA SER A 93 -11.71 1.28 -3.56
C SER A 93 -10.56 1.55 -2.60
N LEU A 94 -10.26 2.81 -2.28
CA LEU A 94 -9.23 3.15 -1.30
C LEU A 94 -9.62 2.81 0.14
N ARG A 95 -10.89 2.75 0.48
CA ARG A 95 -11.34 2.24 1.79
C ARG A 95 -11.12 0.73 1.93
N GLU A 96 -11.24 -0.02 0.84
CA GLU A 96 -10.96 -1.45 0.81
C GLU A 96 -9.46 -1.73 0.75
N MET A 97 -8.73 -0.96 -0.06
CA MET A 97 -7.29 -1.09 -0.30
C MET A 97 -6.64 0.30 -0.39
N PRO A 98 -6.28 0.93 0.74
CA PRO A 98 -5.75 2.30 0.75
C PRO A 98 -4.35 2.42 0.14
N TRP A 99 -3.67 1.30 -0.05
CA TRP A 99 -2.40 1.22 -0.76
C TRP A 99 -2.55 0.87 -2.24
N ALA A 100 -3.77 0.86 -2.79
CA ALA A 100 -3.98 0.61 -4.21
C ALA A 100 -3.18 1.62 -5.04
N ASP A 101 -2.41 1.10 -6.00
CA ASP A 101 -1.56 1.89 -6.89
C ASP A 101 -1.92 1.71 -8.37
N ARG A 102 -2.72 0.70 -8.71
CA ARG A 102 -3.19 0.48 -10.08
C ARG A 102 -4.70 0.30 -10.09
N CYS A 103 -5.33 0.70 -11.19
CA CYS A 103 -6.75 0.40 -11.42
C CYS A 103 -6.92 -1.07 -11.82
N GLN A 104 -8.17 -1.55 -11.81
CA GLN A 104 -8.48 -2.92 -12.23
C GLN A 104 -8.02 -3.21 -13.67
N ASP A 105 -8.14 -2.23 -14.57
CA ASP A 105 -7.73 -2.38 -15.97
C ASP A 105 -6.20 -2.52 -16.14
N CYS A 106 -5.42 -1.87 -15.27
CA CYS A 106 -3.95 -1.95 -15.22
C CYS A 106 -3.42 -3.04 -14.27
N HIS A 107 -4.32 -3.74 -13.58
CA HIS A 107 -4.03 -4.92 -12.76
C HIS A 107 -4.15 -6.23 -13.55
N GLY A 108 -4.64 -6.17 -14.79
CA GLY A 108 -4.83 -7.29 -15.72
C GLY A 108 -3.56 -7.82 -16.35
#